data_AF-A0A1Z4KV25-F1
#
_entry.id   AF-A0A1Z4KV25-F1
#
_cell.length_a   1.000
_cell.length_b   1.000
_cell.length_c   1.000
_cell.angle_alpha   90.00
_cell.angle_beta   90.00
_cell.angle_gamma   90.00
#
_symmetry.space_group_name_H-M   'P 1'
#
loop_
_entity.id
_entity.type
_entity.pdbx_description
1 polymer ?
#
loop_
_entity_poly.entity_id
_entity_poly.type
_entity_poly.pdbx_seq_one_letter_code
_entity_poly.pdbx_strand_id
1 'polypeptide(L)'
;MLGMSRWAGTGGSYRTILRFFQTVIPWATLFWVFFRKHLFRANEVYLLAGDEVVISKSGKQTYGLDRFFSSLASKPILGLSFFTLSLVSVKRRHSFPIKIEQVIKSDVEKSSVSPTTEIKPKEICGRGRPKGSKNKNKTEVILTSELLRIKKMINELFKLIANFIPLTYLVLDGHFGNNNALQMVRQVNLHIISKLRHDSSLYIPYQHPDSNSRSRRKYGDKIDYCNIPDKYLCKSTIEDDIKTDIYQATLLHKEFAQALNIVILVKTNLKTNAHSHVILFSSDLKLSYEKIIDYYKLHFQIEFNFRDAKQFWGLEDFMNLSQTAVTNAVNLAFFMVNLSHHLLSDFRLLNPDSGIIDLKAHPEWFSICP
;
A
#
# COMPACT_ATOMS: atom_id res chain seq x y z
N MET A 1 -6.54 -32.77 -13.69
CA MET A 1 -5.89 -32.51 -12.39
C MET A 1 -6.01 -33.74 -11.46
N LEU A 2 -5.30 -34.84 -11.76
CA LEU A 2 -5.18 -36.02 -10.86
C LEU A 2 -3.95 -35.92 -9.92
N GLY A 3 -3.21 -34.82 -9.98
CA GLY A 3 -1.89 -34.69 -9.36
C GLY A 3 -1.90 -34.57 -7.83
N MET A 4 -2.71 -33.68 -7.26
CA MET A 4 -2.64 -33.40 -5.81
C MET A 4 -3.22 -34.52 -4.92
N SER A 5 -4.25 -35.23 -5.39
CA SER A 5 -4.82 -36.35 -4.61
C SER A 5 -3.89 -37.57 -4.52
N ARG A 6 -2.85 -37.65 -5.36
CA ARG A 6 -1.85 -38.73 -5.30
C ARG A 6 -0.89 -38.58 -4.12
N TRP A 7 -0.69 -37.36 -3.62
CA TRP A 7 0.26 -37.07 -2.55
C TRP A 7 -0.40 -36.91 -1.18
N ALA A 8 -1.73 -36.79 -1.12
CA ALA A 8 -2.47 -36.47 0.10
C ALA A 8 -2.64 -37.66 1.09
N GLY A 9 -1.88 -38.74 0.92
CA GLY A 9 -1.90 -39.93 1.79
C GLY A 9 -3.26 -40.63 1.93
N THR A 10 -3.37 -41.52 2.92
CA THR A 10 -4.64 -42.17 3.28
C THR A 10 -5.61 -41.15 3.90
N GLY A 11 -6.71 -40.87 3.21
CA GLY A 11 -7.79 -39.95 3.64
C GLY A 11 -7.88 -38.65 2.82
N GLY A 12 -6.83 -38.31 2.08
CA GLY A 12 -6.84 -37.22 1.13
C GLY A 12 -7.47 -37.63 -0.20
N SER A 13 -8.52 -36.92 -0.62
CA SER A 13 -9.13 -37.13 -1.94
C SER A 13 -9.29 -35.80 -2.66
N TYR A 14 -9.55 -35.85 -3.97
CA TYR A 14 -9.92 -34.65 -4.71
C TYR A 14 -11.14 -33.93 -4.10
N ARG A 15 -12.08 -34.68 -3.51
CA ARG A 15 -13.22 -34.10 -2.78
C ARG A 15 -12.79 -33.33 -1.52
N THR A 16 -11.70 -33.75 -0.87
CA THR A 16 -11.15 -33.04 0.30
C THR A 16 -10.64 -31.66 -0.11
N ILE A 17 -9.91 -31.57 -1.22
CA ILE A 17 -9.43 -30.29 -1.78
C ILE A 17 -10.61 -29.39 -2.15
N LEU A 18 -11.62 -29.94 -2.84
CA LEU A 18 -12.82 -29.17 -3.18
C LEU A 18 -13.55 -28.64 -1.94
N ARG A 19 -13.70 -29.46 -0.90
CA ARG A 19 -14.30 -29.05 0.38
C ARG A 19 -13.50 -27.93 1.04
N PHE A 20 -12.17 -28.02 1.05
CA PHE A 20 -11.31 -26.96 1.57
C PHE A 20 -11.61 -25.62 0.88
N PHE A 21 -11.62 -25.59 -0.45
CA PHE A 21 -11.92 -24.37 -1.20
C PHE A 21 -13.35 -23.85 -1.00
N GLN A 22 -14.29 -24.69 -0.60
CA GLN A 22 -15.68 -24.27 -0.31
C GLN A 22 -15.92 -23.90 1.15
N THR A 23 -14.98 -24.20 2.05
CA THR A 23 -15.11 -23.93 3.48
C THR A 23 -14.79 -22.47 3.79
N VAL A 24 -15.57 -21.84 4.65
CA VAL A 24 -15.27 -20.50 5.14
C VAL A 24 -14.16 -20.59 6.18
N ILE A 25 -12.98 -20.07 5.83
CA ILE A 25 -11.79 -20.09 6.70
C ILE A 25 -11.55 -18.68 7.26
N PRO A 26 -11.33 -18.52 8.58
CA PRO A 26 -10.99 -17.22 9.18
C PRO A 26 -9.53 -16.87 8.89
N TRP A 27 -9.21 -16.56 7.64
CA TRP A 27 -7.83 -16.36 7.16
C TRP A 27 -7.06 -15.32 7.95
N ALA A 28 -7.65 -14.16 8.27
CA ALA A 28 -6.99 -13.12 9.06
C ALA A 28 -6.52 -13.64 10.44
N THR A 29 -7.32 -14.50 11.08
CA THR A 29 -6.94 -15.17 12.33
C THR A 29 -5.81 -16.15 12.12
N LEU A 30 -5.86 -16.95 11.05
CA LEU A 30 -4.80 -17.89 10.71
C LEU A 30 -3.46 -17.18 10.46
N PHE A 31 -3.46 -16.14 9.62
CA PHE A 31 -2.30 -15.30 9.35
C PHE A 31 -1.73 -14.72 10.64
N TRP A 32 -2.58 -14.18 11.51
CA TRP A 32 -2.14 -13.58 12.75
C TRP A 32 -1.57 -14.59 13.75
N VAL A 33 -2.22 -15.73 13.95
CA VAL A 33 -1.71 -16.78 14.84
C VAL A 33 -0.37 -17.29 14.34
N PHE A 34 -0.24 -17.52 13.03
CA PHE A 34 1.04 -17.91 12.43
C PHE A 34 2.10 -16.83 12.64
N PHE A 35 1.78 -15.57 12.33
CA PHE A 35 2.69 -14.46 12.51
C PHE A 35 3.15 -14.33 13.96
N ARG A 36 2.21 -14.32 14.91
CA ARG A 36 2.49 -14.19 16.35
C ARG A 36 3.40 -15.31 16.85
N LYS A 37 3.20 -16.55 16.38
CA LYS A 37 3.94 -17.72 16.84
C LYS A 37 5.33 -17.86 16.20
N HIS A 38 5.44 -17.58 14.91
CA HIS A 38 6.63 -17.92 14.11
C HIS A 38 7.42 -16.71 13.61
N LEU A 39 6.76 -15.57 13.40
CA LEU A 39 7.36 -14.42 12.72
C LEU A 39 7.59 -13.23 13.64
N PHE A 40 6.81 -13.09 14.71
CA PHE A 40 6.89 -11.95 15.62
C PHE A 40 8.18 -11.91 16.43
N ARG A 41 8.72 -10.71 16.63
CA ARG A 41 9.86 -10.41 17.49
C ARG A 41 9.57 -9.16 18.30
N ALA A 42 9.66 -9.26 19.63
CA ALA A 42 9.28 -8.19 20.55
C ALA A 42 10.12 -6.91 20.40
N ASN A 43 11.40 -7.03 20.05
CA ASN A 43 12.34 -5.90 19.95
C ASN A 43 12.39 -5.29 18.53
N GLU A 44 11.37 -5.53 17.70
CA GLU A 44 11.29 -4.98 16.34
C GLU A 44 10.16 -3.95 16.22
N VAL A 45 10.39 -2.93 15.40
CA VAL A 45 9.36 -1.98 14.99
C VAL A 45 8.66 -2.54 13.77
N TYR A 46 7.33 -2.57 13.81
CA TYR A 46 6.50 -2.98 12.70
C TYR A 46 5.71 -1.80 12.14
N LEU A 47 5.70 -1.70 10.81
CA LEU A 47 4.87 -0.76 10.06
C LEU A 47 3.69 -1.51 9.48
N LEU A 48 2.54 -0.85 9.34
CA LEU A 48 1.47 -1.36 8.51
C LEU A 48 1.69 -0.84 7.08
N ALA A 49 1.75 -1.72 6.10
CA ALA A 49 1.82 -1.37 4.69
C ALA A 49 0.54 -1.83 3.98
N GLY A 50 0.05 -1.02 3.05
CA GLY A 50 -1.11 -1.36 2.23
C GLY A 50 -0.81 -1.17 0.76
N ASP A 51 -1.21 -2.15 -0.07
CA ASP A 51 -1.10 -2.03 -1.52
C ASP A 51 -2.11 -2.93 -2.24
N GLU A 52 -2.35 -2.63 -3.52
CA GLU A 52 -3.26 -3.36 -4.38
C GLU A 52 -2.52 -4.22 -5.40
N VAL A 53 -2.92 -5.49 -5.51
CA VAL A 53 -2.43 -6.40 -6.55
C VAL A 53 -3.55 -6.72 -7.54
N VAL A 54 -3.25 -6.56 -8.82
CA VAL A 54 -4.13 -6.97 -9.92
C VAL A 54 -3.60 -8.24 -10.56
N ILE A 55 -4.51 -9.19 -10.78
CA ILE A 55 -4.24 -10.43 -11.50
C ILE A 55 -5.12 -10.54 -12.73
N SER A 56 -4.52 -10.89 -13.86
CA SER A 56 -5.28 -11.13 -15.09
C SER A 56 -6.09 -12.42 -14.98
N LYS A 57 -7.27 -12.47 -15.60
CA LYS A 57 -8.06 -13.70 -15.74
C LYS A 57 -8.66 -13.81 -17.15
N SER A 58 -8.54 -15.00 -17.73
CA SER A 58 -9.10 -15.34 -19.05
C SER A 58 -10.55 -15.82 -18.98
N GLY A 59 -10.95 -16.43 -17.84
CA GLY A 59 -12.31 -16.89 -17.60
C GLY A 59 -13.31 -15.74 -17.41
N LYS A 60 -14.60 -16.01 -17.65
CA LYS A 60 -15.68 -15.00 -17.60
C LYS A 60 -16.57 -15.07 -16.35
N GLN A 61 -16.48 -16.16 -15.59
CA GLN A 61 -17.42 -16.49 -14.51
C GLN A 61 -16.83 -16.35 -13.10
N THR A 62 -15.55 -15.99 -13.00
CA THR A 62 -14.89 -15.84 -11.70
C THR A 62 -15.52 -14.70 -10.91
N TYR A 63 -15.86 -14.95 -9.65
CA TYR A 63 -16.45 -13.93 -8.79
C TYR A 63 -15.53 -12.70 -8.64
N GLY A 64 -16.13 -11.51 -8.80
CA GLY A 64 -15.43 -10.22 -8.70
C GLY A 64 -14.57 -9.87 -9.91
N LEU A 65 -14.77 -10.55 -11.06
CA LEU A 65 -14.12 -10.22 -12.33
C LEU A 65 -14.56 -8.85 -12.85
N ASP A 66 -13.59 -7.97 -13.11
CA ASP A 66 -13.80 -6.63 -13.66
C ASP A 66 -12.52 -6.16 -14.39
N ARG A 67 -12.51 -4.92 -14.89
CA ARG A 67 -11.34 -4.29 -15.51
C ARG A 67 -10.59 -3.43 -14.51
N PHE A 68 -9.40 -3.84 -14.11
CA PHE A 68 -8.55 -3.08 -13.18
C PHE A 68 -7.30 -2.58 -13.90
N PHE A 69 -6.81 -1.40 -13.52
CA PHE A 69 -5.58 -0.85 -14.10
C PHE A 69 -4.38 -1.71 -13.66
N SER A 70 -3.60 -2.20 -14.62
CA SER A 70 -2.35 -2.89 -14.33
C SER A 70 -1.19 -1.99 -14.75
N SER A 71 -0.33 -1.64 -13.79
CA SER A 71 0.89 -0.87 -14.06
C SER A 71 1.82 -1.59 -15.02
N LEU A 72 1.91 -2.93 -14.92
CA LEU A 72 2.71 -3.76 -15.83
C LEU A 72 2.21 -3.69 -17.29
N ALA A 73 0.89 -3.67 -17.49
CA ALA A 73 0.30 -3.56 -18.82
C ALA A 73 0.07 -2.11 -19.26
N SER A 74 0.26 -1.14 -18.36
CA SER A 74 -0.08 0.28 -18.51
C SER A 74 -1.51 0.52 -19.03
N LYS A 75 -2.45 -0.38 -18.74
CA LYS A 75 -3.84 -0.30 -19.18
C LYS A 75 -4.79 -1.10 -18.29
N PRO A 76 -6.11 -0.83 -18.33
CA PRO A 76 -7.12 -1.66 -17.70
C PRO A 76 -7.20 -3.06 -18.32
N ILE A 77 -6.88 -4.08 -17.53
CA ILE A 77 -6.95 -5.50 -17.90
C ILE A 77 -8.14 -6.17 -17.24
N LEU A 78 -8.72 -7.18 -17.91
CA LEU A 78 -9.73 -8.03 -17.32
C LEU A 78 -9.08 -8.94 -16.27
N GLY A 79 -9.60 -8.90 -15.05
CA GLY A 79 -8.94 -9.55 -13.93
C GLY A 79 -9.66 -9.41 -12.61
N LEU A 80 -8.93 -9.72 -11.55
CA LEU A 80 -9.35 -9.55 -10.17
C LEU A 80 -8.36 -8.61 -9.51
N SER A 81 -8.84 -7.84 -8.53
CA SER A 81 -8.01 -6.97 -7.72
C SER A 81 -8.16 -7.33 -6.25
N PHE A 82 -7.06 -7.26 -5.51
CA PHE A 82 -7.00 -7.52 -4.08
C PHE A 82 -6.20 -6.46 -3.37
N PHE A 83 -6.76 -5.88 -2.32
CA PHE A 83 -6.02 -5.02 -1.42
C PHE A 83 -5.41 -5.86 -0.30
N THR A 84 -4.11 -5.68 -0.05
CA THR A 84 -3.36 -6.44 0.95
C THR A 84 -2.82 -5.51 2.01
N LEU A 85 -3.07 -5.85 3.28
CA LEU A 85 -2.40 -5.27 4.42
C LEU A 85 -1.29 -6.22 4.90
N SER A 86 -0.10 -5.67 5.03
CA SER A 86 1.10 -6.40 5.47
C SER A 86 1.74 -5.71 6.67
N LEU A 87 2.28 -6.52 7.59
CA LEU A 87 3.18 -6.03 8.65
C LEU A 87 4.60 -6.05 8.12
N VAL A 88 5.29 -4.92 8.16
CA VAL A 88 6.67 -4.79 7.69
C VAL A 88 7.60 -4.63 8.88
N SER A 89 8.52 -5.56 9.07
CA SER A 89 9.58 -5.43 10.07
C SER A 89 10.65 -4.48 9.54
N VAL A 90 10.89 -3.38 10.26
CA VAL A 90 11.93 -2.39 9.91
C VAL A 90 13.32 -3.02 9.98
N LYS A 91 13.58 -3.83 11.01
CA LYS A 91 14.91 -4.42 11.24
C LYS A 91 15.23 -5.54 10.24
N ARG A 92 14.27 -6.43 9.96
CA ARG A 92 14.44 -7.51 8.97
C ARG A 92 14.29 -7.03 7.53
N ARG A 93 13.79 -5.81 7.33
CA ARG A 93 13.41 -5.25 6.02
C ARG A 93 12.52 -6.21 5.22
N HIS A 94 11.53 -6.80 5.88
CA HIS A 94 10.70 -7.85 5.29
C HIS A 94 9.22 -7.62 5.60
N SER A 95 8.38 -7.89 4.60
CA SER A 95 6.92 -7.72 4.65
C SER A 95 6.22 -9.06 4.83
N PHE A 96 5.23 -9.07 5.71
CA PHE A 96 4.42 -10.23 6.04
C PHE A 96 2.94 -9.90 5.77
N PRO A 97 2.34 -10.40 4.69
CA PRO A 97 0.90 -10.27 4.45
C PRO A 97 0.09 -10.81 5.62
N ILE A 98 -0.87 -10.05 6.13
CA ILE A 98 -1.72 -10.45 7.26
C ILE A 98 -3.20 -10.47 6.89
N LYS A 99 -3.63 -9.61 5.96
CA LYS A 99 -5.03 -9.55 5.56
C LYS A 99 -5.17 -9.15 4.11
N ILE A 100 -5.92 -9.95 3.36
CA ILE A 100 -6.20 -9.74 1.94
C ILE A 100 -7.71 -9.65 1.76
N GLU A 101 -8.18 -8.64 1.03
CA GLU A 101 -9.60 -8.48 0.70
C GLU A 101 -9.75 -8.19 -0.80
N GLN A 102 -10.71 -8.87 -1.43
CA GLN A 102 -11.01 -8.65 -2.84
C GLN A 102 -11.63 -7.28 -3.05
N VAL A 103 -11.16 -6.59 -4.08
CA VAL A 103 -11.70 -5.32 -4.54
C VAL A 103 -12.88 -5.61 -5.47
N ILE A 104 -14.08 -5.30 -5.01
CA ILE A 104 -15.31 -5.44 -5.80
C ILE A 104 -15.78 -4.04 -6.15
N LYS A 105 -15.84 -3.73 -7.44
CA LYS A 105 -16.41 -2.46 -7.90
C LYS A 105 -17.91 -2.46 -7.69
N SER A 106 -18.42 -1.37 -7.12
CA SER A 106 -19.85 -1.10 -7.06
C SER A 106 -20.39 -0.81 -8.48
N ASP A 107 -21.70 -0.99 -8.70
CA ASP A 107 -22.30 -0.73 -10.01
C ASP A 107 -22.20 0.76 -10.42
N VAL A 108 -22.07 1.66 -9.44
CA VAL A 108 -21.79 3.09 -9.64
C VAL A 108 -20.37 3.32 -10.18
N GLU A 109 -19.39 2.54 -9.73
CA GLU A 109 -18.02 2.61 -10.25
C GLU A 109 -17.85 1.95 -11.61
N LYS A 110 -18.70 0.97 -11.96
CA LYS A 110 -18.68 0.35 -13.29
C LYS A 110 -19.22 1.28 -14.37
N SER A 111 -20.26 2.06 -14.05
CA SER A 111 -20.89 2.99 -14.99
C SER A 111 -20.03 4.22 -15.31
N SER A 112 -19.13 4.63 -14.41
CA SER A 112 -18.22 5.77 -14.62
C SER A 112 -17.00 5.46 -15.51
N VAL A 113 -16.77 4.18 -15.86
CA VAL A 113 -15.65 3.72 -16.70
C VAL A 113 -16.03 3.59 -18.18
N SER A 114 -17.27 3.94 -18.56
CA SER A 114 -17.65 4.04 -19.97
C SER A 114 -16.94 5.23 -20.64
N PRO A 115 -16.19 5.04 -21.74
CA PRO A 115 -15.47 6.12 -22.40
C PRO A 115 -16.41 6.86 -23.36
N THR A 116 -17.32 7.67 -22.82
CA THR A 116 -17.95 8.85 -23.44
C THR A 116 -19.04 9.34 -22.50
N THR A 117 -18.68 10.12 -21.49
CA THR A 117 -19.59 11.19 -21.08
C THR A 117 -19.23 12.37 -21.97
N GLU A 118 -20.08 12.62 -22.97
CA GLU A 118 -20.10 13.89 -23.68
C GLU A 118 -19.99 15.01 -22.64
N ILE A 119 -18.91 15.78 -22.74
CA ILE A 119 -18.74 17.00 -21.98
C ILE A 119 -19.84 17.92 -22.50
N LYS A 120 -21.01 17.92 -21.84
CA LYS A 120 -21.97 19.00 -22.02
C LYS A 120 -21.20 20.30 -21.78
N PRO A 121 -21.24 21.26 -22.71
CA PRO A 121 -20.51 22.51 -22.55
C PRO A 121 -20.92 23.10 -21.21
N LYS A 122 -19.96 23.24 -20.29
CA LYS A 122 -20.18 23.95 -19.04
C LYS A 122 -20.66 25.34 -19.45
N GLU A 123 -21.92 25.65 -19.13
CA GLU A 123 -22.40 27.02 -19.13
C GLU A 123 -21.32 27.88 -18.48
N ILE A 124 -20.97 28.99 -19.12
CA ILE A 124 -19.99 29.95 -18.62
C ILE A 124 -20.55 30.49 -17.31
N CYS A 125 -20.28 29.79 -16.22
CA CYS A 125 -20.57 30.24 -14.87
C CYS A 125 -19.75 31.52 -14.70
N GLY A 126 -20.44 32.63 -14.44
CA GLY A 126 -19.81 33.93 -14.19
C GLY A 126 -18.66 33.78 -13.19
N ARG A 127 -17.59 34.56 -13.38
CA ARG A 127 -16.41 34.54 -12.49
C ARG A 127 -16.85 34.76 -11.05
N GLY A 128 -16.79 33.70 -10.23
CA GLY A 128 -17.14 33.79 -8.83
C GLY A 128 -17.58 32.46 -8.24
N ARG A 129 -17.46 32.36 -6.92
CA ARG A 129 -17.95 31.21 -6.15
C ARG A 129 -19.49 31.18 -6.22
N PRO A 130 -20.14 30.02 -6.41
CA PRO A 130 -21.59 29.91 -6.39
C PRO A 130 -22.18 30.52 -5.11
N LYS A 131 -23.20 31.36 -5.27
CA LYS A 131 -23.87 32.07 -4.17
C LYS A 131 -24.33 31.05 -3.12
N GLY A 132 -23.84 31.16 -1.89
CA GLY A 132 -24.16 30.26 -0.77
C GLY A 132 -23.17 29.11 -0.52
N SER A 133 -22.15 28.91 -1.36
CA SER A 133 -21.09 27.92 -1.08
C SER A 133 -20.23 28.36 0.12
N LYS A 134 -20.28 27.61 1.22
CA LYS A 134 -19.40 27.78 2.39
C LYS A 134 -18.09 27.00 2.20
N ASN A 135 -17.03 27.39 2.92
CA ASN A 135 -15.79 26.60 2.97
C ASN A 135 -16.12 25.23 3.57
N LYS A 136 -15.92 24.17 2.77
CA LYS A 136 -16.04 22.80 3.26
C LYS A 136 -14.95 22.55 4.30
N ASN A 137 -15.32 21.94 5.42
CA ASN A 137 -14.34 21.51 6.41
C ASN A 137 -13.51 20.38 5.81
N LYS A 138 -12.20 20.58 5.66
CA LYS A 138 -11.31 19.60 5.02
C LYS A 138 -11.00 18.40 5.91
N THR A 139 -11.35 18.44 7.19
CA THR A 139 -11.24 17.29 8.09
C THR A 139 -12.43 16.35 7.91
N GLU A 140 -13.58 16.88 7.53
CA GLU A 140 -14.82 16.12 7.28
C GLU A 140 -14.90 15.77 5.80
N VAL A 141 -14.30 14.62 5.48
CA VAL A 141 -14.20 14.13 4.12
C VAL A 141 -15.17 12.97 3.90
N ILE A 142 -15.86 13.00 2.76
CA ILE A 142 -16.60 11.84 2.27
C ILE A 142 -15.59 10.85 1.71
N LEU A 143 -15.40 9.73 2.42
CA LEU A 143 -14.48 8.68 2.02
C LEU A 143 -15.01 7.92 0.79
N THR A 144 -14.11 7.58 -0.13
CA THR A 144 -14.42 6.68 -1.24
C THR A 144 -14.70 5.27 -0.73
N SER A 145 -15.36 4.45 -1.55
CA SER A 145 -15.58 3.02 -1.30
C SER A 145 -14.27 2.28 -0.99
N GLU A 146 -13.20 2.60 -1.72
CA GLU A 146 -11.85 2.11 -1.50
C GLU A 146 -11.33 2.45 -0.10
N LEU A 147 -11.36 3.72 0.29
CA LEU A 147 -10.89 4.15 1.61
C LEU A 147 -11.75 3.59 2.75
N LEU A 148 -13.06 3.42 2.54
CA LEU A 148 -13.96 2.77 3.51
C LEU A 148 -13.61 1.30 3.72
N ARG A 149 -13.29 0.57 2.63
CA ARG A 149 -12.82 -0.82 2.70
C ARG A 149 -11.49 -0.92 3.43
N ILE A 150 -10.51 -0.09 3.10
CA ILE A 150 -9.22 -0.06 3.81
C ILE A 150 -9.42 0.25 5.31
N LYS A 151 -10.25 1.25 5.63
CA LYS A 151 -10.60 1.60 7.01
C LYS A 151 -11.22 0.41 7.76
N LYS A 152 -12.15 -0.31 7.13
CA LYS A 152 -12.77 -1.53 7.69
C LYS A 152 -11.71 -2.60 7.92
N MET A 153 -10.86 -2.86 6.93
CA MET A 153 -9.78 -3.84 7.03
C MET A 153 -8.86 -3.57 8.22
N ILE A 154 -8.42 -2.31 8.37
CA ILE A 154 -7.54 -1.86 9.47
C ILE A 154 -8.23 -2.03 10.82
N ASN A 155 -9.49 -1.59 10.96
CA ASN A 155 -10.23 -1.71 12.22
C ASN A 155 -10.42 -3.17 12.65
N GLU A 156 -10.76 -4.05 11.71
CA GLU A 156 -10.86 -5.48 11.98
C GLU A 156 -9.51 -6.09 12.34
N LEU A 157 -8.43 -5.66 11.69
CA LEU A 157 -7.08 -6.09 12.02
C LEU A 157 -6.66 -5.63 13.43
N PHE A 158 -6.98 -4.40 13.81
CA PHE A 158 -6.69 -3.87 15.15
C PHE A 158 -7.43 -4.61 16.26
N LYS A 159 -8.71 -4.94 16.03
CA LYS A 159 -9.48 -5.78 16.96
C LYS A 159 -8.81 -7.14 17.17
N LEU A 160 -8.23 -7.69 16.11
CA LEU A 160 -7.62 -9.01 16.09
C LEU A 160 -6.20 -9.03 16.69
N ILE A 161 -5.40 -7.99 16.45
CA ILE A 161 -4.08 -7.79 17.07
C ILE A 161 -4.22 -7.39 18.54
N ALA A 162 -5.31 -6.71 18.92
CA ALA A 162 -5.62 -6.30 20.29
C ALA A 162 -4.46 -5.55 20.98
N ASN A 163 -3.84 -4.60 20.27
CA ASN A 163 -2.67 -3.81 20.72
C ASN A 163 -1.42 -4.64 21.09
N PHE A 164 -1.34 -5.91 20.68
CA PHE A 164 -0.14 -6.74 20.87
C PHE A 164 1.11 -6.13 20.21
N ILE A 165 0.92 -5.35 19.14
CA ILE A 165 1.99 -4.62 18.44
C ILE A 165 1.61 -3.14 18.40
N PRO A 166 2.49 -2.22 18.82
CA PRO A 166 2.24 -0.79 18.74
C PRO A 166 2.38 -0.32 17.28
N LEU A 167 1.28 -0.35 16.52
CA LEU A 167 1.24 0.16 15.16
C LEU A 167 0.99 1.67 15.18
N THR A 168 1.95 2.44 14.67
CA THR A 168 1.86 3.92 14.61
C THR A 168 1.74 4.44 13.19
N TYR A 169 2.36 3.77 12.21
CA TYR A 169 2.44 4.23 10.83
C TYR A 169 1.76 3.27 9.86
N LEU A 170 0.96 3.85 8.96
CA LEU A 170 0.46 3.21 7.74
C LEU A 170 1.22 3.79 6.55
N VAL A 171 1.92 2.94 5.82
CA VAL A 171 2.64 3.30 4.59
C VAL A 171 1.81 2.87 3.38
N LEU A 172 1.55 3.81 2.49
CA LEU A 172 0.75 3.63 1.28
C LEU A 172 1.47 4.20 0.07
N ASP A 173 1.10 3.72 -1.12
CA ASP A 173 1.65 4.18 -2.39
C ASP A 173 1.28 5.64 -2.72
N GLY A 174 1.66 6.11 -3.91
CA GLY A 174 1.38 7.48 -4.36
C GLY A 174 -0.09 7.76 -4.71
N HIS A 175 -0.89 6.73 -5.01
CA HIS A 175 -2.33 6.88 -5.26
C HIS A 175 -3.06 7.42 -4.03
N PHE A 176 -2.61 7.02 -2.84
CA PHE A 176 -3.11 7.52 -1.55
C PHE A 176 -2.50 8.86 -1.10
N GLY A 177 -1.77 9.57 -1.97
CA GLY A 177 -1.16 10.86 -1.70
C GLY A 177 -2.13 12.06 -1.66
N ASN A 178 -3.29 11.90 -1.01
CA ASN A 178 -4.36 12.89 -0.99
C ASN A 178 -4.95 13.10 0.42
N ASN A 179 -5.70 14.20 0.61
CA ASN A 179 -6.26 14.55 1.92
C ASN A 179 -7.27 13.49 2.40
N ASN A 180 -8.01 12.84 1.50
CA ASN A 180 -9.02 11.85 1.90
C ASN A 180 -8.38 10.64 2.57
N ALA A 181 -7.32 10.10 1.98
CA ALA A 181 -6.54 9.02 2.56
C ALA A 181 -5.93 9.44 3.90
N LEU A 182 -5.32 10.63 3.98
CA LEU A 182 -4.76 11.12 5.23
C LEU A 182 -5.83 11.24 6.34
N GLN A 183 -7.03 11.77 6.05
CA GLN A 183 -8.09 11.85 7.05
C GLN A 183 -8.59 10.46 7.46
N MET A 184 -8.72 9.51 6.53
CA MET A 184 -9.07 8.12 6.85
C MET A 184 -8.06 7.51 7.84
N VAL A 185 -6.76 7.69 7.59
CA VAL A 185 -5.69 7.17 8.45
C VAL A 185 -5.71 7.82 9.83
N ARG A 186 -6.00 9.12 9.91
CA ARG A 186 -6.18 9.80 11.21
C ARG A 186 -7.40 9.30 11.97
N GLN A 187 -8.49 8.94 11.29
CA GLN A 187 -9.69 8.38 11.93
C GLN A 187 -9.45 7.00 12.56
N VAL A 188 -8.43 6.26 12.12
CA VAL A 188 -8.00 4.99 12.73
C VAL A 188 -6.80 5.16 13.66
N ASN A 189 -6.50 6.39 14.09
CA ASN A 189 -5.41 6.74 15.01
C ASN A 189 -4.00 6.35 14.53
N LEU A 190 -3.77 6.32 13.22
CA LEU A 190 -2.46 6.10 12.62
C LEU A 190 -1.88 7.39 12.03
N HIS A 191 -0.59 7.36 11.72
CA HIS A 191 0.08 8.35 10.88
C HIS A 191 0.30 7.77 9.48
N ILE A 192 0.04 8.56 8.44
CA ILE A 192 0.27 8.15 7.06
C ILE A 192 1.71 8.50 6.67
N ILE A 193 2.32 7.63 5.87
CA ILE A 193 3.52 7.94 5.09
C ILE A 193 3.20 7.54 3.64
N SER A 194 3.30 8.50 2.72
CA SER A 194 2.97 8.28 1.30
C SER A 194 3.72 9.29 0.43
N LYS A 195 3.53 9.20 -0.88
CA LYS A 195 4.16 10.04 -1.90
C LYS A 195 3.13 10.99 -2.49
N LEU A 196 3.48 12.27 -2.56
CA LEU A 196 2.70 13.28 -3.28
C LEU A 196 3.06 13.26 -4.77
N ARG A 197 2.16 13.80 -5.60
CA ARG A 197 2.45 14.03 -7.02
C ARG A 197 3.63 15.00 -7.16
N HIS A 198 4.48 14.79 -8.16
CA HIS A 198 5.70 15.59 -8.38
C HIS A 198 5.44 17.11 -8.53
N ASP A 199 4.28 17.53 -9.04
CA ASP A 199 3.90 18.92 -9.27
C ASP A 199 3.11 19.56 -8.10
N SER A 200 3.01 18.87 -6.96
CA SER A 200 2.14 19.28 -5.84
C SER A 200 2.44 20.70 -5.37
N SER A 201 1.40 21.51 -5.14
CA SER A 201 1.58 22.91 -4.74
C SER A 201 1.75 23.07 -3.23
N LEU A 202 3.00 23.13 -2.78
CA LEU A 202 3.36 23.28 -1.37
C LEU A 202 3.67 24.72 -1.00
N TYR A 203 3.25 25.14 0.18
CA TYR A 203 3.39 26.51 0.67
C TYR A 203 4.08 26.52 2.04
N ILE A 204 5.02 27.44 2.21
CA ILE A 204 5.67 27.68 3.49
C ILE A 204 4.64 28.32 4.44
N PRO A 205 4.54 27.89 5.71
CA PRO A 205 3.68 28.55 6.70
C PRO A 205 4.04 30.04 6.83
N TYR A 206 3.03 30.91 6.86
CA TYR A 206 3.26 32.34 6.98
C TYR A 206 3.89 32.70 8.34
N GLN A 207 5.02 33.40 8.32
CA GLN A 207 5.87 33.62 9.51
C GLN A 207 5.53 34.89 10.31
N HIS A 208 4.73 35.80 9.76
CA HIS A 208 4.39 37.07 10.41
C HIS A 208 2.88 37.17 10.71
N PRO A 209 2.32 36.32 11.57
CA PRO A 209 0.91 36.45 11.96
C PRO A 209 0.69 37.82 12.63
N ASP A 210 -0.27 38.59 12.14
CA ASP A 210 -0.58 39.91 12.72
C ASP A 210 -0.97 39.76 14.19
N SER A 211 -0.31 40.51 15.08
CA SER A 211 -0.67 40.59 16.51
C SER A 211 -2.10 41.08 16.74
N ASN A 212 -2.64 41.88 15.82
CA ASN A 212 -3.97 42.47 15.88
C ASN A 212 -5.08 41.63 15.19
N SER A 213 -4.82 40.36 14.84
CA SER A 213 -5.83 39.40 14.34
C SER A 213 -6.52 39.79 13.01
N ARG A 214 -6.04 40.82 12.30
CA ARG A 214 -6.65 41.30 11.06
C ARG A 214 -6.32 40.44 9.84
N SER A 215 -5.09 39.93 9.74
CA SER A 215 -4.71 38.99 8.68
C SER A 215 -4.84 37.54 9.13
N ARG A 216 -5.77 36.79 8.52
CA ARG A 216 -5.89 35.34 8.65
C ARG A 216 -5.01 34.58 7.64
N ARG A 217 -3.93 35.19 7.15
CA ARG A 217 -3.05 34.59 6.14
C ARG A 217 -2.31 33.39 6.74
N LYS A 218 -2.61 32.20 6.20
CA LYS A 218 -1.94 30.95 6.60
C LYS A 218 -0.79 30.57 5.66
N TYR A 219 -0.96 30.83 4.37
CA TYR A 219 -0.02 30.43 3.32
C TYR A 219 0.95 31.58 3.02
N GLY A 220 2.24 31.31 3.20
CA GLY A 220 3.33 32.13 2.69
C GLY A 220 3.62 31.83 1.23
N ASP A 221 4.89 31.78 0.88
CA ASP A 221 5.34 31.57 -0.50
C ASP A 221 5.22 30.10 -0.91
N LYS A 222 4.97 29.90 -2.21
CA LYS A 222 4.96 28.57 -2.81
C LYS A 222 6.41 28.08 -2.91
N ILE A 223 6.66 26.81 -2.59
CA ILE A 223 7.97 26.21 -2.84
C ILE A 223 8.24 26.16 -4.34
N ASP A 224 9.42 26.65 -4.70
CA ASP A 224 10.05 26.37 -5.97
C ASP A 224 10.94 25.13 -5.81
N TYR A 225 10.61 24.05 -6.54
CA TYR A 225 11.37 22.80 -6.48
C TYR A 225 12.75 22.89 -7.13
N CYS A 226 12.94 23.84 -8.04
CA CYS A 226 14.24 24.09 -8.67
C CYS A 226 15.18 24.88 -7.75
N ASN A 227 14.63 25.62 -6.80
CA ASN A 227 15.38 26.48 -5.89
C ASN A 227 14.82 26.43 -4.48
N ILE A 228 15.06 25.29 -3.81
CA ILE A 228 14.63 25.07 -2.42
C ILE A 228 15.63 25.74 -1.48
N PRO A 229 15.20 26.58 -0.53
CA PRO A 229 16.11 27.24 0.41
C PRO A 229 16.97 26.27 1.22
N ASP A 230 18.27 26.55 1.32
CA ASP A 230 19.26 25.72 2.04
C ASP A 230 18.95 25.51 3.51
N LYS A 231 18.17 26.40 4.13
CA LYS A 231 17.68 26.23 5.51
C LYS A 231 16.89 24.93 5.75
N TYR A 232 16.34 24.33 4.68
CA TYR A 232 15.62 23.06 4.74
C TYR A 232 16.48 21.86 4.34
N LEU A 233 17.71 22.07 3.87
CA LEU A 233 18.61 21.01 3.44
C LEU A 233 19.07 20.21 4.67
N CYS A 234 18.85 18.90 4.63
CA CYS A 234 19.27 17.99 5.69
C CYS A 234 20.54 17.23 5.32
N LYS A 235 20.64 16.79 4.06
CA LYS A 235 21.76 15.97 3.57
C LYS A 235 21.96 16.16 2.08
N SER A 236 23.22 16.20 1.67
CA SER A 236 23.64 16.16 0.27
C SER A 236 24.59 14.99 0.08
N THR A 237 24.42 14.24 -1.02
CA THR A 237 25.25 13.08 -1.37
C THR A 237 25.50 13.06 -2.86
N ILE A 238 26.67 12.59 -3.29
CA ILE A 238 27.01 12.44 -4.70
C ILE A 238 27.40 10.98 -4.91
N GLU A 239 26.66 10.28 -5.76
CA GLU A 239 26.90 8.89 -6.14
C GLU A 239 26.72 8.80 -7.66
N ASP A 240 27.68 8.19 -8.37
CA ASP A 240 27.63 7.94 -9.82
C ASP A 240 27.20 9.17 -10.67
N ASP A 241 27.86 10.32 -10.44
CA ASP A 241 27.55 11.60 -11.10
C ASP A 241 26.13 12.15 -10.86
N ILE A 242 25.41 11.61 -9.87
CA ILE A 242 24.10 12.09 -9.44
C ILE A 242 24.22 12.69 -8.04
N LYS A 243 23.98 14.00 -7.95
CA LYS A 243 23.83 14.69 -6.68
C LYS A 243 22.41 14.51 -6.16
N THR A 244 22.25 13.92 -4.98
CA THR A 244 20.98 13.78 -4.27
C THR A 244 20.97 14.72 -3.06
N ASP A 245 20.11 15.73 -3.13
CA ASP A 245 19.84 16.69 -2.05
C ASP A 245 18.52 16.34 -1.37
N ILE A 246 18.54 16.20 -0.05
CA ILE A 246 17.37 15.83 0.77
C ILE A 246 16.98 17.02 1.63
N TYR A 247 15.75 17.48 1.45
CA TYR A 247 15.17 18.59 2.20
C TYR A 247 14.04 18.10 3.09
N GLN A 248 13.92 18.66 4.30
CA GLN A 248 12.80 18.40 5.20
C GLN A 248 12.18 19.73 5.67
N ALA A 249 10.85 19.83 5.58
CA ALA A 249 10.13 21.00 6.06
C ALA A 249 8.69 20.67 6.47
N THR A 250 8.16 21.45 7.42
CA THR A 250 6.71 21.48 7.68
C THR A 250 6.04 22.47 6.73
N LEU A 251 5.18 21.97 5.85
CA LEU A 251 4.58 22.74 4.76
C LEU A 251 3.06 22.58 4.73
N LEU A 252 2.39 23.52 4.05
CA LEU A 252 0.94 23.54 3.88
C LEU A 252 0.58 23.20 2.44
N HIS A 253 -0.49 22.42 2.26
CA HIS A 253 -1.11 22.18 0.95
C HIS A 253 -2.55 22.69 0.97
N LYS A 254 -2.99 23.32 -0.12
CA LYS A 254 -4.33 23.94 -0.19
C LYS A 254 -5.48 22.95 -0.11
N GLU A 255 -5.26 21.67 -0.37
CA GLU A 255 -6.29 20.63 -0.26
C GLU A 255 -6.27 19.92 1.09
N PHE A 256 -5.15 19.98 1.82
CA PHE A 256 -5.04 19.34 3.13
C PHE A 256 -5.60 20.25 4.22
N ALA A 257 -6.13 19.62 5.27
CA ALA A 257 -6.64 20.32 6.44
C ALA A 257 -5.51 20.80 7.37
N GLN A 258 -4.49 19.95 7.51
CA GLN A 258 -3.38 20.12 8.45
C GLN A 258 -2.05 20.38 7.72
N ALA A 259 -1.07 20.86 8.47
CA ALA A 259 0.31 20.91 8.01
C ALA A 259 0.87 19.50 7.82
N LEU A 260 1.78 19.36 6.86
CA LEU A 260 2.41 18.10 6.49
C LEU A 260 3.90 18.17 6.78
N ASN A 261 4.45 17.06 7.25
CA ASN A 261 5.90 16.87 7.28
C ASN A 261 6.30 16.39 5.89
N ILE A 262 7.12 17.16 5.18
CA ILE A 262 7.46 16.88 3.79
C ILE A 262 8.94 16.67 3.67
N VAL A 263 9.29 15.61 2.96
CA VAL A 263 10.66 15.27 2.56
C VAL A 263 10.75 15.32 1.05
N ILE A 264 11.61 16.20 0.53
CA ILE A 264 11.82 16.36 -0.90
C ILE A 264 13.21 15.83 -1.22
N LEU A 265 13.28 14.84 -2.11
CA LEU A 265 14.53 14.30 -2.63
C LEU A 265 14.72 14.88 -4.02
N VAL A 266 15.72 15.73 -4.21
CA VAL A 266 16.09 16.30 -5.51
C VAL A 266 17.33 15.56 -6.00
N LYS A 267 17.23 14.95 -7.18
CA LYS A 267 18.34 14.31 -7.88
C LYS A 267 18.73 15.16 -9.07
N THR A 268 19.99 15.55 -9.11
CA THR A 268 20.59 16.35 -10.17
C THR A 268 21.68 15.55 -10.83
N ASN A 269 21.57 15.32 -12.14
CA ASN A 269 22.64 14.71 -12.92
C ASN A 269 23.71 15.77 -13.22
N LEU A 270 24.95 15.55 -12.78
CA LEU A 270 26.04 16.51 -12.92
C LEU A 270 26.54 16.66 -14.36
N LYS A 271 26.31 15.67 -15.23
CA LYS A 271 26.71 15.73 -16.65
C LYS A 271 25.71 16.48 -17.51
N THR A 272 24.41 16.29 -17.25
CA THR A 272 23.33 16.83 -18.09
C THR A 272 22.60 18.00 -17.47
N ASN A 273 22.85 18.31 -16.19
CA ASN A 273 22.05 19.22 -15.36
C ASN A 273 20.55 18.89 -15.36
N ALA A 274 20.18 17.64 -15.66
CA ALA A 274 18.81 17.19 -15.56
C ALA A 274 18.41 17.03 -14.09
N HIS A 275 17.30 17.65 -13.71
CA HIS A 275 16.75 17.57 -12.37
C HIS A 275 15.52 16.67 -12.34
N SER A 276 15.41 15.86 -11.28
CA SER A 276 14.19 15.12 -10.95
C SER A 276 13.97 15.18 -9.45
N HIS A 277 12.73 15.15 -9.00
CA HIS A 277 12.43 15.17 -7.58
C HIS A 277 11.30 14.24 -7.19
N VAL A 278 11.35 13.80 -5.94
CA VAL A 278 10.33 12.96 -5.29
C VAL A 278 9.89 13.65 -4.02
N ILE A 279 8.57 13.70 -3.80
CA ILE A 279 7.96 14.36 -2.65
C ILE A 279 7.31 13.29 -1.80
N LEU A 280 7.89 13.02 -0.64
CA LEU A 280 7.29 12.17 0.38
C LEU A 280 6.66 13.05 1.45
N PHE A 281 5.58 12.56 2.06
CA PHE A 281 4.95 13.27 3.16
C PHE A 281 4.55 12.32 4.28
N SER A 282 4.48 12.88 5.49
CA SER A 282 3.86 12.24 6.64
C SER A 282 2.90 13.18 7.35
N SER A 283 1.89 12.60 8.00
CA SER A 283 1.06 13.34 8.95
C SER A 283 1.73 13.54 10.32
N ASP A 284 2.85 12.86 10.60
CA ASP A 284 3.65 13.08 11.81
C ASP A 284 4.68 14.18 11.57
N LEU A 285 4.50 15.32 12.25
CA LEU A 285 5.41 16.48 12.15
C LEU A 285 6.76 16.27 12.80
N LYS A 286 6.91 15.29 13.70
CA LYS A 286 8.15 15.06 14.44
C LYS A 286 9.05 13.99 13.82
N LEU A 287 8.52 13.22 12.86
CA LEU A 287 9.26 12.13 12.25
C LEU A 287 10.44 12.67 11.42
N SER A 288 11.64 12.10 11.59
CA SER A 288 12.82 12.52 10.84
C SER A 288 12.76 12.11 9.37
N TYR A 289 13.45 12.86 8.50
CA TYR A 289 13.51 12.55 7.07
C TYR A 289 14.06 11.14 6.79
N GLU A 290 15.04 10.69 7.56
CA GLU A 290 15.65 9.36 7.43
C GLU A 290 14.60 8.27 7.60
N LYS A 291 13.76 8.36 8.64
CA LYS A 291 12.69 7.39 8.89
C LYS A 291 11.59 7.46 7.83
N ILE A 292 11.21 8.65 7.36
CA ILE A 292 10.21 8.80 6.29
C ILE A 292 10.69 8.10 5.02
N ILE A 293 11.94 8.35 4.61
CA ILE A 293 12.53 7.72 3.43
C ILE A 293 12.66 6.21 3.63
N ASP A 294 13.17 5.76 4.78
CA ASP A 294 13.38 4.35 5.06
C ASP A 294 12.05 3.57 5.10
N TYR A 295 11.05 4.08 5.82
CA TYR A 295 9.73 3.46 5.94
C TYR A 295 9.00 3.43 4.59
N TYR A 296 9.10 4.50 3.79
CA TYR A 296 8.52 4.50 2.45
C TYR A 296 9.23 3.51 1.51
N LYS A 297 10.57 3.39 1.58
CA LYS A 297 11.30 2.36 0.82
C LYS A 297 10.90 0.94 1.24
N LEU A 298 10.63 0.73 2.53
CA LEU A 298 10.21 -0.56 3.07
C LEU A 298 8.82 -0.99 2.61
N HIS A 299 7.94 -0.06 2.22
CA HIS A 299 6.63 -0.40 1.64
C HIS A 299 6.77 -1.30 0.40
N PHE A 300 7.78 -1.07 -0.45
CA PHE A 300 8.06 -1.91 -1.62
C PHE A 300 8.32 -3.38 -1.29
N GLN A 301 8.55 -3.74 -0.02
CA GLN A 301 8.66 -5.15 0.36
C GLN A 301 7.37 -5.94 0.07
N ILE A 302 6.20 -5.29 0.06
CA ILE A 302 4.93 -5.93 -0.28
C ILE A 302 4.88 -6.42 -1.74
N GLU A 303 5.56 -5.71 -2.65
CA GLU A 303 5.64 -6.08 -4.07
C GLU A 303 6.41 -7.39 -4.27
N PHE A 304 7.40 -7.68 -3.42
CA PHE A 304 8.07 -8.99 -3.43
C PHE A 304 7.11 -10.09 -2.99
N ASN A 305 6.23 -9.85 -2.00
CA ASN A 305 5.20 -10.82 -1.63
C ASN A 305 4.22 -11.07 -2.80
N PHE A 306 3.84 -10.03 -3.55
CA PHE A 306 2.99 -10.17 -4.73
C PHE A 306 3.67 -10.99 -5.82
N ARG A 307 4.94 -10.68 -6.13
CA ARG A 307 5.74 -11.44 -7.08
C ARG A 307 5.83 -12.91 -6.68
N ASP A 308 6.16 -13.20 -5.42
CA ASP A 308 6.36 -14.58 -4.96
C ASP A 308 5.03 -15.35 -4.91
N ALA A 309 3.92 -14.70 -4.55
CA ALA A 309 2.58 -15.28 -4.62
C ALA A 309 2.18 -15.66 -6.06
N LYS A 310 2.47 -14.79 -7.03
CA LYS A 310 2.23 -15.04 -8.46
C LYS A 310 3.13 -16.15 -9.00
N GLN A 311 4.43 -16.04 -8.76
CA GLN A 311 5.44 -16.91 -9.36
C GLN A 311 5.45 -18.33 -8.78
N PHE A 312 5.24 -18.47 -7.47
CA PHE A 312 5.44 -19.75 -6.78
C PHE A 312 4.17 -20.40 -6.24
N TRP A 313 3.13 -19.61 -5.95
CA TRP A 313 1.97 -20.07 -5.18
C TRP A 313 0.63 -19.95 -5.92
N GLY A 314 0.67 -19.76 -7.23
CA GLY A 314 -0.50 -19.90 -8.10
C GLY A 314 -1.54 -18.79 -7.92
N LEU A 315 -1.13 -17.59 -7.48
CA LEU A 315 -2.05 -16.44 -7.36
C LEU A 315 -2.71 -16.09 -8.71
N GLU A 316 -2.07 -16.37 -9.85
CA GLU A 316 -2.66 -16.14 -11.18
C GLU A 316 -3.34 -17.38 -11.77
N ASP A 317 -3.02 -18.58 -11.28
CA ASP A 317 -3.39 -19.85 -11.94
C ASP A 317 -4.73 -20.43 -11.50
N PHE A 318 -5.31 -19.97 -10.39
CA PHE A 318 -6.55 -20.55 -9.88
C PHE A 318 -7.74 -20.32 -10.82
N MET A 319 -8.62 -21.33 -10.95
CA MET A 319 -9.81 -21.30 -11.82
C MET A 319 -11.13 -21.33 -11.03
N ASN A 320 -11.09 -21.01 -9.74
CA ASN A 320 -12.25 -21.02 -8.86
C ASN A 320 -13.29 -19.96 -9.28
N LEU A 321 -14.57 -20.32 -9.22
CA LEU A 321 -15.66 -19.45 -9.65
C LEU A 321 -16.36 -18.71 -8.49
N SER A 322 -16.62 -19.40 -7.37
CA SER A 322 -17.37 -18.83 -6.24
C SER A 322 -16.51 -17.91 -5.37
N GLN A 323 -17.17 -16.96 -4.69
CA GLN A 323 -16.52 -16.01 -3.78
C GLN A 323 -15.63 -16.68 -2.73
N THR A 324 -16.15 -17.70 -2.02
CA THR A 324 -15.40 -18.43 -0.99
C THR A 324 -14.16 -19.10 -1.57
N ALA A 325 -14.29 -19.71 -2.75
CA ALA A 325 -13.20 -20.43 -3.36
C ALA A 325 -12.11 -19.51 -3.91
N VAL A 326 -12.48 -18.36 -4.49
CA VAL A 326 -11.53 -17.30 -4.86
C VAL A 326 -10.81 -16.76 -3.61
N THR A 327 -11.56 -16.48 -2.55
CA THR A 327 -10.99 -15.99 -1.28
C THR A 327 -9.98 -16.98 -0.70
N ASN A 328 -10.32 -18.27 -0.70
CA ASN A 328 -9.44 -19.33 -0.21
C ASN A 328 -8.19 -19.50 -1.07
N ALA A 329 -8.30 -19.45 -2.39
CA ALA A 329 -7.14 -19.55 -3.29
C ALA A 329 -6.14 -18.41 -3.07
N VAL A 330 -6.65 -17.18 -2.99
CA VAL A 330 -5.81 -16.00 -2.81
C VAL A 330 -5.14 -16.00 -1.45
N ASN A 331 -5.91 -16.23 -0.38
CA ASN A 331 -5.34 -16.24 0.96
C ASN A 331 -4.38 -17.42 1.17
N LEU A 332 -4.63 -18.58 0.57
CA LEU A 332 -3.68 -19.70 0.59
C LEU A 332 -2.37 -19.32 -0.09
N ALA A 333 -2.41 -18.69 -1.27
CA ALA A 333 -1.20 -18.26 -1.97
C ALA A 333 -0.35 -17.30 -1.11
N PHE A 334 -0.98 -16.31 -0.48
CA PHE A 334 -0.29 -15.39 0.42
C PHE A 334 0.17 -16.03 1.73
N PHE A 335 -0.57 -17.01 2.25
CA PHE A 335 -0.16 -17.76 3.44
C PHE A 335 1.09 -18.59 3.14
N MET A 336 1.14 -19.23 1.97
CA MET A 336 2.32 -19.96 1.51
C MET A 336 3.54 -19.06 1.33
N VAL A 337 3.38 -17.79 0.97
CA VAL A 337 4.49 -16.82 0.97
C VAL A 337 5.09 -16.67 2.38
N ASN A 338 4.26 -16.40 3.39
CA ASN A 338 4.74 -16.29 4.77
C ASN A 338 5.39 -17.57 5.28
N LEU A 339 4.77 -18.73 5.01
CA LEU A 339 5.30 -20.03 5.39
C LEU A 339 6.66 -20.28 4.75
N SER A 340 6.77 -20.01 3.45
CA SER A 340 8.01 -20.25 2.70
C SER A 340 9.12 -19.34 3.17
N HIS A 341 8.86 -18.07 3.47
CA HIS A 341 9.87 -17.18 4.03
C HIS A 341 10.30 -17.60 5.44
N HIS A 342 9.40 -18.14 6.25
CA HIS A 342 9.76 -18.70 7.56
C HIS A 342 10.68 -19.91 7.39
N LEU A 343 10.33 -20.87 6.55
CA LEU A 343 11.15 -22.06 6.32
C LEU A 343 12.48 -21.72 5.65
N LEU A 344 12.47 -20.75 4.72
CA LEU A 344 13.67 -20.28 4.06
C LEU A 344 14.63 -19.59 5.02
N SER A 345 14.15 -18.93 6.08
CA SER A 345 15.05 -18.32 7.06
C SER A 345 15.90 -19.36 7.78
N ASP A 346 15.33 -20.52 8.06
CA ASP A 346 16.03 -21.61 8.73
C ASP A 346 16.91 -22.38 7.72
N PHE A 347 16.39 -22.62 6.51
CA PHE A 347 17.13 -23.27 5.43
C PHE A 347 18.40 -22.49 5.03
N ARG A 348 18.34 -21.15 5.04
CA ARG A 348 19.48 -20.28 4.73
C ARG A 348 20.60 -20.32 5.78
N LEU A 349 20.35 -20.85 6.98
CA LEU A 349 21.43 -21.09 7.94
C LEU A 349 22.40 -22.17 7.45
N LEU A 350 21.89 -23.13 6.67
CA LEU A 350 22.67 -24.21 6.07
C LEU A 350 23.03 -23.91 4.61
N ASN A 351 22.18 -23.18 3.89
CA ASN A 351 22.32 -22.88 2.46
C ASN A 351 22.12 -21.37 2.18
N PRO A 352 23.14 -20.52 2.36
CA PRO A 352 22.99 -19.06 2.39
C PRO A 352 22.34 -18.45 1.14
N ASP A 353 22.65 -18.97 -0.04
CA ASP A 353 22.21 -18.42 -1.34
C ASP A 353 20.89 -19.02 -1.84
N SER A 354 20.22 -19.84 -1.01
CA SER A 354 19.00 -20.53 -1.41
C SER A 354 17.80 -19.58 -1.59
N GLY A 355 17.00 -19.86 -2.61
CA GLY A 355 15.71 -19.25 -2.89
C GLY A 355 14.53 -20.17 -2.62
N ILE A 356 13.33 -19.69 -2.93
CA ILE A 356 12.09 -20.48 -2.79
C ILE A 356 12.10 -21.72 -3.70
N ILE A 357 12.78 -21.66 -4.84
CA ILE A 357 12.91 -22.80 -5.76
C ILE A 357 13.73 -23.92 -5.10
N ASP A 358 14.84 -23.58 -4.47
CA ASP A 358 15.70 -24.56 -3.77
C ASP A 358 14.97 -25.17 -2.58
N LEU A 359 14.22 -24.35 -1.85
CA LEU A 359 13.37 -24.81 -0.76
C LEU A 359 12.34 -25.83 -1.26
N LYS A 360 11.68 -25.57 -2.40
CA LYS A 360 10.73 -26.50 -3.03
C LYS A 360 11.37 -27.80 -3.52
N ALA A 361 12.65 -27.76 -3.87
CA ALA A 361 13.41 -28.94 -4.31
C ALA A 361 13.92 -29.77 -3.12
N HIS A 362 13.91 -29.23 -1.90
CA HIS A 362 14.43 -29.91 -0.72
C HIS A 362 13.50 -31.07 -0.28
N PRO A 363 14.04 -32.26 0.07
CA PRO A 363 13.23 -33.44 0.43
C PRO A 363 12.25 -33.19 1.59
N GLU A 364 12.65 -32.39 2.57
CA GLU A 364 11.82 -32.06 3.75
C GLU A 364 10.62 -31.17 3.42
N TRP A 365 10.62 -30.47 2.27
CA TRP A 365 9.46 -29.70 1.82
C TRP A 365 8.21 -30.58 1.69
N PHE A 366 8.38 -31.79 1.15
CA PHE A 366 7.30 -32.77 1.01
C PHE A 366 6.86 -33.40 2.33
N SER A 367 7.62 -33.22 3.41
CA SER A 367 7.24 -33.69 4.75
C SER A 367 6.43 -32.64 5.53
N ILE A 368 6.51 -31.36 5.14
CA ILE A 368 5.84 -30.22 5.81
C ILE A 368 4.59 -29.76 5.05
N CYS A 369 4.52 -29.98 3.73
CA CYS A 369 3.31 -29.78 2.94
C CYS A 369 2.54 -31.11 2.76
N PRO A 370 1.37 -31.30 3.43
CA PRO A 370 0.53 -32.47 3.24
C PRO A 370 -0.17 -32.52 1.87
#